data_AF-A0A2G9RNA0-F1
#
_entry.id   AF-A0A2G9RNA0-F1
#
_cell.length_a   1.000
_cell.length_b   1.000
_cell.length_c   1.000
_cell.angle_alpha   90.00
_cell.angle_beta   90.00
_cell.angle_gamma   90.00
#
_symmetry.space_group_name_H-M   'P 1'
#
loop_
_entity.id
_entity.type
_entity.pdbx_description
1 polymer ?
#
loop_
_entity_poly.entity_id
_entity_poly.type
_entity_poly.pdbx_seq_one_letter_code
_entity_poly.pdbx_strand_id
1 'polypeptide(L)'
;MYSIQGNTLKNEGKSLPVNAAVTSLAYSNDGAFLAATDANRVVTVFSVADGYAEKDKFYGHHAKVVCVAWSPDNEHFASGG
;
A
#
# COMPACT_ATOMS: atom_id res chain seq x y z
N MET A 1 11.02 -3.64 3.95
CA MET A 1 11.22 -2.62 2.91
C MET A 1 12.67 -2.67 2.50
N TYR A 2 12.94 -2.42 1.23
CA TYR A 2 14.29 -2.46 0.68
C TYR A 2 14.59 -1.13 0.00
N SER A 3 15.83 -0.67 0.10
CA SER A 3 16.36 0.39 -0.74
C SER A 3 17.21 -0.20 -1.86
N ILE A 4 17.28 0.50 -2.99
CA ILE A 4 18.14 0.13 -4.11
C ILE A 4 19.52 0.75 -3.87
N GLN A 5 20.56 -0.08 -3.89
CA GLN A 5 21.95 0.35 -3.74
C GLN A 5 22.76 -0.15 -4.94
N GLY A 6 22.83 0.66 -6.00
CA GLY A 6 23.43 0.24 -7.26
C GLY A 6 22.67 -0.94 -7.86
N ASN A 7 23.31 -2.11 -7.87
CA ASN A 7 22.73 -3.36 -8.40
C ASN A 7 22.24 -4.33 -7.30
N THR A 8 22.18 -3.90 -6.04
CA THR A 8 21.72 -4.73 -4.92
C THR A 8 20.53 -4.09 -4.17
N LEU A 9 19.84 -4.92 -3.39
CA LEU A 9 18.80 -4.49 -2.47
C LEU A 9 19.35 -4.50 -1.05
N LYS A 10 19.23 -3.38 -0.34
CA LYS A 10 19.56 -3.28 1.08
C LYS A 10 18.28 -3.41 1.90
N ASN A 11 18.25 -4.39 2.81
CA ASN A 11 17.14 -4.56 3.74
C ASN A 11 17.19 -3.44 4.80
N GLU A 12 16.11 -2.66 4.90
CA GLU A 12 16.01 -1.55 5.86
C GLU A 12 15.39 -1.97 7.20
N GLY A 13 15.12 -3.26 7.41
CA GLY A 13 14.53 -3.79 8.66
C GLY A 13 13.10 -3.33 8.94
N LYS A 14 12.48 -2.60 8.01
CA LYS A 14 11.16 -1.99 8.18
C LYS A 14 10.05 -2.84 7.56
N SER A 15 9.07 -3.24 8.35
CA SER A 15 7.81 -3.83 7.89
C SER A 15 6.65 -2.89 8.19
N LEU A 16 5.60 -2.94 7.38
CA LEU A 16 4.36 -2.19 7.60
C LEU A 16 3.29 -3.16 8.11
N PRO A 17 2.49 -2.78 9.10
CA PRO A 17 1.47 -3.65 9.65
C PRO A 17 0.30 -3.80 8.67
N VAL A 18 0.05 -5.04 8.26
CA VAL A 18 -1.12 -5.47 7.47
C VAL A 18 -1.68 -6.73 8.12
N ASN A 19 -3.00 -6.90 8.11
CA ASN A 19 -3.66 -7.87 8.97
C ASN A 19 -3.77 -9.28 8.35
N ALA A 20 -3.37 -9.43 7.09
CA ALA A 20 -3.32 -10.70 6.37
C ALA A 20 -2.29 -10.66 5.24
N ALA A 21 -2.21 -11.74 4.47
CA ALA A 21 -1.39 -11.82 3.27
C ALA A 21 -1.71 -10.66 2.33
N VAL A 22 -0.68 -9.88 1.98
CA VAL A 22 -0.77 -8.76 1.02
C VAL A 22 -1.09 -9.32 -0.36
N THR A 23 -2.02 -8.65 -1.05
CA THR A 23 -2.51 -9.06 -2.36
C THR A 23 -2.12 -8.09 -3.46
N SER A 24 -2.03 -6.80 -3.15
CA SER A 24 -1.61 -5.75 -4.06
C SER A 24 -1.06 -4.55 -3.30
N LEU A 25 -0.20 -3.77 -3.94
CA LEU A 25 0.45 -2.57 -3.41
C LEU A 25 0.59 -1.54 -4.53
N ALA A 26 0.31 -0.27 -4.25
CA ALA A 26 0.58 0.82 -5.20
C ALA A 26 0.89 2.13 -4.46
N TYR A 27 1.90 2.86 -4.92
CA TYR A 27 2.16 4.24 -4.49
C TYR A 27 1.24 5.20 -5.24
N SER A 28 0.85 6.29 -4.58
CA SER A 28 0.33 7.47 -5.27
C SER A 28 1.39 8.03 -6.23
N ASN A 29 0.97 8.73 -7.27
CA ASN A 29 1.89 9.18 -8.32
C ASN A 29 2.88 10.25 -7.81
N ASP A 30 2.49 11.02 -6.80
CA ASP A 30 3.35 11.95 -6.08
C ASP A 30 4.23 11.28 -5.00
N GLY A 31 4.05 9.98 -4.75
CA GLY A 31 4.78 9.22 -3.73
C GLY A 31 4.43 9.57 -2.28
N ALA A 32 3.38 10.37 -2.04
CA ALA A 32 2.97 10.76 -0.69
C ALA A 32 2.32 9.60 0.10
N PHE A 33 1.66 8.68 -0.61
CA PHE A 33 0.92 7.57 -0.01
C PHE A 33 1.31 6.22 -0.61
N LEU A 34 1.22 5.19 0.22
CA LEU A 34 1.28 3.78 -0.20
C LEU A 34 -0.05 3.12 0.18
N ALA A 35 -0.77 2.61 -0.81
CA ALA A 35 -1.93 1.74 -0.59
C ALA A 35 -1.48 0.27 -0.59
N ALA A 36 -1.96 -0.50 0.38
CA ALA A 36 -1.77 -1.93 0.50
C ALA A 36 -3.12 -2.63 0.66
N THR A 37 -3.33 -3.73 -0.05
CA THR A 37 -4.54 -4.53 0.06
C THR A 37 -4.22 -5.91 0.63
N ASP A 38 -5.12 -6.47 1.44
CA ASP A 38 -4.90 -7.76 2.07
C ASP A 38 -6.02 -8.79 1.83
N ALA A 39 -5.76 -10.05 2.19
CA ALA A 39 -6.71 -11.14 2.07
C ALA A 39 -7.93 -11.02 3.00
N ASN A 40 -7.89 -10.13 4.01
CA ASN A 40 -9.02 -9.79 4.87
C ASN A 40 -9.93 -8.74 4.23
N ARG A 41 -9.70 -8.39 2.97
CA ARG A 41 -10.52 -7.47 2.16
C ARG A 41 -10.41 -6.02 2.62
N VAL A 42 -9.30 -5.68 3.26
CA VAL A 42 -9.01 -4.33 3.73
C VAL A 42 -8.01 -3.66 2.80
N VAL A 43 -8.24 -2.38 2.52
CA VAL A 43 -7.23 -1.49 1.93
C VAL A 43 -6.68 -0.60 3.03
N THR A 44 -5.38 -0.68 3.30
CA THR A 44 -4.67 0.18 4.26
C THR A 44 -3.83 1.20 3.50
N VAL A 45 -3.96 2.48 3.86
CA VAL A 45 -3.15 3.57 3.29
C VAL A 45 -2.14 4.05 4.31
N PHE A 46 -0.88 4.18 3.89
CA PHE A 46 0.23 4.65 4.69
C PHE A 46 0.74 6.00 4.18
N SER A 47 1.07 6.92 5.10
CA SER A 47 1.72 8.20 4.80
C SER A 47 3.24 8.00 4.69
N VAL A 48 3.82 8.21 3.51
CA VAL A 48 5.25 8.00 3.28
C VAL A 48 6.12 9.00 4.04
N ALA A 49 5.69 10.27 4.07
CA ALA A 49 6.39 11.36 4.76
C ALA A 49 6.47 11.13 6.28
N ASP A 50 5.43 10.54 6.87
CA ASP A 50 5.36 10.23 8.30
C ASP A 50 6.01 8.88 8.65
N GLY A 51 6.96 8.45 7.81
CA GLY A 51 7.63 7.17 8.01
C GLY A 51 6.68 5.98 7.85
N TYR A 52 5.76 6.03 6.88
CA TYR A 52 4.79 4.97 6.59
C TYR A 52 3.84 4.68 7.76
N ALA A 53 3.45 5.73 8.50
CA ALA A 53 2.39 5.64 9.48
C ALA A 53 1.07 5.24 8.81
N GLU A 54 0.30 4.36 9.45
CA GLU A 54 -1.05 4.02 9.01
C GLU A 54 -1.94 5.26 9.11
N LYS A 55 -2.54 5.66 7.99
CA LYS A 55 -3.41 6.84 7.91
C LYS A 55 -4.88 6.43 7.91
N ASP A 56 -5.24 5.52 7.00
CA ASP A 56 -6.62 5.12 6.77
C ASP A 56 -6.75 3.62 6.50
N LYS A 57 -7.91 3.07 6.85
CA LYS A 57 -8.35 1.71 6.49
C LYS A 57 -9.72 1.75 5.86
N PHE A 58 -9.83 1.16 4.67
CA PHE A 58 -11.08 1.10 3.92
C PHE A 58 -11.62 -0.32 3.93
N TYR A 59 -12.91 -0.41 4.28
CA TYR A 59 -13.69 -1.64 4.34
C TYR A 59 -14.84 -1.53 3.33
N GLY A 60 -15.33 -2.67 2.85
CA GLY A 60 -16.49 -2.71 1.95
C GLY A 60 -16.40 -3.79 0.88
N HIS A 61 -15.19 -4.28 0.58
CA HIS A 61 -15.03 -5.43 -0.32
C HIS A 61 -15.61 -6.70 0.30
N HIS A 62 -16.47 -7.39 -0.45
CA HIS A 62 -17.08 -8.67 -0.05
C HIS A 62 -16.26 -9.87 -0.52
N ALA A 63 -15.34 -9.67 -1.45
CA ALA A 63 -14.36 -10.63 -1.93
C ALA A 63 -12.93 -10.15 -1.64
N LYS A 64 -11.96 -11.04 -1.80
CA LYS A 64 -10.53 -10.72 -1.64
C LYS A 64 -10.13 -9.65 -2.66
N VAL A 65 -9.57 -8.54 -2.19
CA VAL A 65 -9.04 -7.51 -3.09
C VAL A 65 -7.81 -8.08 -3.81
N VAL A 66 -7.78 -8.01 -5.12
CA VAL A 66 -6.69 -8.53 -5.97
C VAL A 66 -5.89 -7.43 -6.68
N CYS A 67 -6.41 -6.21 -6.72
CA CYS A 67 -5.73 -5.08 -7.34
C CYS A 67 -6.04 -3.75 -6.65
N VAL A 68 -5.10 -2.81 -6.77
CA VAL A 68 -5.26 -1.40 -6.43
C VAL A 68 -4.50 -0.53 -7.42
N ALA A 69 -5.06 0.63 -7.79
CA ALA A 69 -4.42 1.60 -8.68
C ALA A 69 -4.80 3.04 -8.28
N TRP A 70 -3.83 3.94 -8.31
CA TRP A 70 -4.04 5.36 -7.98
C TRP A 70 -4.48 6.16 -9.21
N SER A 71 -5.37 7.12 -8.98
CA SER A 71 -5.72 8.14 -9.97
C SER A 71 -4.55 9.13 -10.14
N PRO A 72 -4.35 9.70 -11.34
CA PRO A 72 -3.37 10.77 -11.57
C PRO A 72 -3.53 12.00 -10.69
N ASP A 73 -4.72 12.22 -10.12
CA ASP A 73 -5.00 13.34 -9.20
C ASP A 73 -4.40 13.17 -7.80
N ASN A 74 -3.90 11.98 -7.44
CA ASN A 74 -3.39 11.61 -6.10
C ASN A 74 -4.42 11.67 -4.95
N GLU A 75 -5.69 11.92 -5.25
CA GLU A 75 -6.78 11.98 -4.26
C GLU A 75 -7.66 10.73 -4.30
N HIS A 76 -7.67 10.03 -5.45
CA HIS A 76 -8.48 8.83 -5.64
C HIS A 76 -7.63 7.59 -5.91
N PHE A 77 -8.19 6.43 -5.57
CA PHE A 77 -7.68 5.13 -6.01
C PHE A 77 -8.86 4.19 -6.27
N ALA A 78 -8.67 3.24 -7.19
CA ALA A 78 -9.59 2.14 -7.44
C ALA A 78 -9.02 0.84 -6.86
N SER A 79 -9.91 -0.02 -6.36
CA SER A 79 -9.56 -1.37 -5.89
C SER A 79 -10.62 -2.36 -6.34
N GLY A 80 -10.22 -3.60 -6.63
CA GLY A 80 -11.11 -4.64 -7.15
C GLY A 80 -10.77 -6.02 -6.59
N GLY A 81 -11.78 -6.87 -6.48
CA GLY A 81 -11.73 -8.23 -5.90
C GLY A 81 -12.75 -9.15 -6.52
#